data_AF-A0A418PW37-F1
#
_entry.id   AF-A0A418PW37-F1
#
_cell.length_a   1.000
_cell.length_b   1.000
_cell.length_c   1.000
_cell.angle_alpha   90.00
_cell.angle_beta   90.00
_cell.angle_gamma   90.00
#
_symmetry.space_group_name_H-M   'P 1'
#
loop_
_entity.id
_entity.type
_entity.pdbx_description
1 polymer ?
#
loop_
_entity_poly.entity_id
_entity_poly.type
_entity_poly.pdbx_seq_one_letter_code
_entity_poly.pdbx_strand_id
1 'polypeptide(L)'
;MSLPRVKPSSNYYYDRKGPWPQPQPSHPFGFAPGVVHVPKDEVKKWNWTIGIHYKITFLTYWPVSMKYAFQNRGLKPVSDAEFEELLTHSSFSKFISNELNEREKYPENEKLKIFKEFLDAEPNEKFFVSDFTLLEHCLSFPGIFTAPTITLFKGDLVDGKRKVVAIYFPDTPLMLEPKDGNAWELAKYFVLQGAAIRISSSAHANLHFPYDSINAVSKTCLPKDSVLLRLLKPHLDLTLELNYSVLNSPTSPIVNNQKLPFAAFPAPEGGLAGMFLYGYNGIEGNPSYPKYKFQIVPDTYHSDYGTFLMAYYDTIFDFVHKVVEQIPPDEYTDIMIWADYVKTWVPEFPSGKEFFYLDHNGDAKFKKHAESGEKSLLSKVIANIIWDLSVGHAADHYDFSLIDINVAPLRLRVPPPDSKDIPPFDRKGIIHWGDIFRHHFERKMFFAPRNVTLLKDTVYNFNKPTEQTLRELNIYFLKDLQKTEKELTVYNYIPLDQISRSIQY
;
A
#
# COMPACT_ATOMS: atom_id res chain seq x y z
N MET A 1 36.63 -24.75 9.72
CA MET A 1 36.05 -23.51 9.15
C MET A 1 37.17 -22.52 8.92
N SER A 2 37.47 -22.18 7.67
CA SER A 2 38.23 -20.96 7.39
C SER A 2 37.35 -19.77 7.77
N LEU A 3 37.92 -18.77 8.43
CA LEU A 3 37.20 -17.52 8.67
C LEU A 3 36.83 -16.93 7.29
N PRO A 4 35.58 -16.45 7.08
CA PRO A 4 35.20 -15.84 5.83
C PRO A 4 36.16 -14.69 5.51
N ARG A 5 36.56 -14.57 4.24
CA ARG A 5 37.43 -13.47 3.79
C ARG A 5 36.72 -12.15 4.10
N VAL A 6 37.21 -11.44 5.10
CA VAL A 6 36.63 -10.15 5.51
C VAL A 6 36.85 -9.15 4.38
N LYS A 7 35.77 -8.82 3.65
CA LYS A 7 35.80 -7.73 2.65
C LYS A 7 36.11 -6.40 3.36
N PRO A 8 36.91 -5.49 2.76
CA PRO A 8 37.14 -4.15 3.31
C PRO A 8 35.82 -3.40 3.57
N SER A 9 35.77 -2.58 4.64
CA SER A 9 34.56 -1.79 4.97
C SER A 9 34.15 -0.85 3.84
N SER A 10 35.12 -0.31 3.09
CA SER A 10 34.91 0.56 1.92
C SER A 10 34.04 -0.07 0.82
N ASN A 11 33.96 -1.41 0.78
CA ASN A 11 33.15 -2.14 -0.20
C ASN A 11 31.65 -2.05 0.10
N TYR A 12 31.25 -1.53 1.27
CA TYR A 12 29.85 -1.42 1.70
C TYR A 12 29.44 0.05 1.68
N TYR A 13 28.14 0.33 1.58
CA TYR A 13 27.70 1.70 1.85
C TYR A 13 27.96 2.02 3.32
N TYR A 14 28.30 3.28 3.58
CA TYR A 14 28.48 3.81 4.93
C TYR A 14 29.50 3.04 5.79
N ASP A 15 30.46 2.36 5.17
CA ASP A 15 31.52 1.58 5.82
C ASP A 15 31.01 0.55 6.85
N ARG A 16 29.85 -0.06 6.57
CA ARG A 16 29.12 -1.01 7.47
C ARG A 16 28.55 -0.40 8.75
N LYS A 17 28.56 0.93 8.90
CA LYS A 17 28.11 1.59 10.14
C LYS A 17 26.59 1.78 10.23
N GLY A 18 25.84 1.50 9.18
CA GLY A 18 24.40 1.72 9.12
C GLY A 18 24.00 2.36 7.78
N PRO A 19 22.72 2.73 7.56
CA PRO A 19 21.65 2.78 8.55
C PRO A 19 21.20 1.39 9.01
N TRP A 20 20.73 1.30 10.26
CA TRP A 20 20.09 0.11 10.79
C TRP A 20 18.66 0.46 11.24
N PRO A 21 17.70 -0.47 11.05
CA PRO A 21 16.36 -0.31 11.57
C PRO A 21 16.35 -0.26 13.10
N GLN A 22 15.38 0.46 13.64
CA GLN A 22 15.16 0.70 15.05
C GLN A 22 13.64 0.74 15.32
N PRO A 23 13.19 0.43 16.54
CA PRO A 23 11.81 0.70 16.94
C PRO A 23 11.45 2.17 16.71
N GLN A 24 10.25 2.44 16.19
CA GLN A 24 9.80 3.81 15.92
C GLN A 24 9.61 4.58 17.24
N PRO A 25 10.19 5.78 17.42
CA PRO A 25 10.10 6.51 18.67
C PRO A 25 8.67 6.88 19.09
N SER A 26 7.79 7.16 18.11
CA SER A 26 6.39 7.51 18.37
C SER A 26 5.57 6.33 18.88
N HIS A 27 5.84 5.11 18.37
CA HIS A 27 5.11 3.88 18.72
C HIS A 27 6.03 2.64 18.67
N PRO A 28 6.94 2.47 19.66
CA PRO A 28 8.02 1.47 19.58
C PRO A 28 7.53 0.01 19.60
N PHE A 29 6.30 -0.22 20.07
CA PHE A 29 5.67 -1.55 20.13
C PHE A 29 4.56 -1.75 19.11
N GLY A 30 4.28 -0.74 18.28
CA GLY A 30 3.08 -0.68 17.48
C GLY A 30 3.31 -0.51 15.99
N PHE A 31 4.36 0.21 15.59
CA PHE A 31 4.70 0.42 14.18
C PHE A 31 5.77 -0.54 13.69
N ALA A 32 5.80 -0.72 12.36
CA ALA A 32 6.92 -1.36 11.70
C ALA A 32 8.24 -0.62 12.04
N PRO A 33 9.34 -1.34 12.31
CA PRO A 33 10.64 -0.72 12.56
C PRO A 33 11.09 0.12 11.36
N GLY A 34 11.69 1.27 11.63
CA GLY A 34 12.20 2.16 10.57
C GLY A 34 13.55 2.76 10.89
N VAL A 35 13.96 3.76 10.10
CA VAL A 35 15.28 4.38 10.20
C VAL A 35 15.17 5.79 10.76
N VAL A 36 15.40 5.94 12.07
CA VAL A 36 15.33 7.23 12.77
C VAL A 36 16.53 8.14 12.45
N HIS A 37 17.66 7.55 12.05
CA HIS A 37 18.88 8.27 11.69
C HIS A 37 19.19 8.08 10.20
N VAL A 38 18.41 8.76 9.36
CA VAL A 38 18.57 8.70 7.90
C VAL A 38 19.94 9.29 7.51
N PRO A 39 20.73 8.61 6.66
CA PRO A 39 22.02 9.13 6.22
C PRO A 39 21.90 10.49 5.51
N LYS A 40 22.80 11.43 5.84
CA LYS A 40 22.76 12.82 5.35
C LYS A 40 22.68 12.94 3.82
N ASP A 41 23.31 12.03 3.09
CA ASP A 41 23.28 12.03 1.63
C ASP A 41 21.91 11.64 1.07
N GLU A 42 21.19 10.73 1.75
CA GLU A 42 19.80 10.39 1.40
C GLU A 42 18.87 11.56 1.70
N VAL A 43 19.01 12.19 2.88
CA VAL A 43 18.27 13.41 3.25
C VAL A 43 18.50 14.52 2.21
N LYS A 44 19.75 14.77 1.83
CA LYS A 44 20.10 15.79 0.84
C LYS A 44 19.46 15.46 -0.51
N LYS A 45 19.58 14.22 -0.98
CA LYS A 45 19.01 13.79 -2.25
C LYS A 45 17.50 13.97 -2.26
N TRP A 46 16.80 13.48 -1.23
CA TRP A 46 15.36 13.63 -1.07
C TRP A 46 14.93 15.09 -1.06
N ASN A 47 15.64 15.96 -0.33
CA ASN A 47 15.32 17.38 -0.31
C ASN A 47 15.43 18.03 -1.69
N TRP A 48 16.47 17.69 -2.46
CA TRP A 48 16.66 18.21 -3.81
C TRP A 48 15.64 17.69 -4.83
N THR A 49 15.11 16.49 -4.63
CA THR A 49 14.13 15.89 -5.55
C THR A 49 12.70 16.11 -5.11
N ILE A 50 12.32 15.62 -3.93
CA ILE A 50 10.94 15.59 -3.44
C ILE A 50 10.66 16.82 -2.57
N GLY A 51 11.55 17.15 -1.63
CA GLY A 51 11.34 18.23 -0.66
C GLY A 51 11.14 19.61 -1.29
N ILE A 52 11.89 19.95 -2.35
CA ILE A 52 11.70 21.21 -3.10
C ILE A 52 10.31 21.25 -3.75
N HIS A 53 9.83 20.15 -4.32
CA HIS A 53 8.51 20.11 -4.94
C HIS A 53 7.38 20.30 -3.93
N TYR A 54 7.49 19.69 -2.74
CA TYR A 54 6.55 19.91 -1.64
C TYR A 54 6.49 21.39 -1.26
N LYS A 55 7.65 22.04 -1.09
CA LYS A 55 7.72 23.48 -0.78
C LYS A 55 7.11 24.35 -1.88
N ILE A 56 7.43 24.09 -3.15
CA ILE A 56 6.86 24.83 -4.27
C ILE A 56 5.33 24.66 -4.30
N THR A 57 4.83 23.44 -4.16
CA THR A 57 3.39 23.15 -4.17
C THR A 57 2.66 23.85 -3.04
N PHE A 58 3.22 23.78 -1.83
CA PHE A 58 2.69 24.49 -0.67
C PHE A 58 2.53 25.99 -0.94
N LEU A 59 3.53 26.63 -1.57
CA LEU A 59 3.52 28.06 -1.83
C LEU A 59 2.60 28.47 -2.99
N THR A 60 2.37 27.58 -3.96
CA THR A 60 1.79 27.96 -5.27
C THR A 60 0.45 27.33 -5.59
N TYR A 61 0.05 26.22 -4.94
CA TYR A 61 -1.14 25.46 -5.34
C TYR A 61 -2.43 25.84 -4.62
N TRP A 62 -2.32 26.62 -3.53
CA TRP A 62 -3.50 27.08 -2.79
C TRP A 62 -4.50 27.88 -3.65
N PRO A 63 -4.13 28.74 -4.64
CA PRO A 63 -5.13 29.44 -5.45
C PRO A 63 -5.93 28.49 -6.35
N VAL A 64 -5.29 27.42 -6.82
CA VAL A 64 -5.94 26.38 -7.64
C VAL A 64 -6.98 25.64 -6.81
N SER A 65 -6.60 25.22 -5.60
CA SER A 65 -7.51 24.54 -4.67
C SER A 65 -8.65 25.47 -4.23
N MET A 66 -8.35 26.76 -4.08
CA MET A 66 -9.35 27.77 -3.77
C MET A 66 -10.35 27.91 -4.92
N LYS A 67 -9.89 28.07 -6.16
CA LYS A 67 -10.79 28.12 -7.32
C LYS A 67 -11.64 26.84 -7.42
N TYR A 68 -11.03 25.67 -7.25
CA TYR A 68 -11.71 24.38 -7.36
C TYR A 68 -12.89 24.28 -6.40
N ALA A 69 -12.65 24.50 -5.11
CA ALA A 69 -13.70 24.27 -4.12
C ALA A 69 -14.82 25.36 -4.19
N PHE A 70 -14.55 26.54 -4.79
CA PHE A 70 -15.56 27.58 -5.00
C PHE A 70 -16.51 27.18 -6.12
N GLN A 71 -16.00 26.48 -7.12
CA GLN A 71 -16.74 25.94 -8.25
C GLN A 71 -17.49 24.65 -7.89
N ASN A 72 -16.93 23.83 -6.99
CA ASN A 72 -17.47 22.53 -6.60
C ASN A 72 -17.98 22.55 -5.15
N ARG A 73 -19.03 23.32 -4.88
CA ARG A 73 -19.62 23.41 -3.53
C ARG A 73 -20.53 22.22 -3.24
N GLY A 74 -20.18 21.44 -2.22
CA GLY A 74 -20.97 20.30 -1.74
C GLY A 74 -20.57 18.97 -2.38
N LEU A 75 -21.10 17.87 -1.86
CA LEU A 75 -20.87 16.55 -2.45
C LEU A 75 -21.66 16.34 -3.74
N LYS A 76 -21.15 15.49 -4.63
CA LYS A 76 -21.85 15.03 -5.82
C LYS A 76 -22.75 13.83 -5.45
N PRO A 77 -23.96 13.74 -6.01
CA PRO A 77 -24.79 12.54 -5.83
C PRO A 77 -24.05 11.32 -6.36
N VAL A 78 -24.08 10.23 -5.60
CA VAL A 78 -23.46 8.95 -5.99
C VAL A 78 -24.57 7.97 -6.33
N SER A 79 -24.65 7.54 -7.58
CA SER A 79 -25.60 6.48 -7.97
C SER A 79 -25.18 5.12 -7.41
N ASP A 80 -26.05 4.12 -7.36
CA ASP A 80 -25.65 2.77 -6.92
C ASP A 80 -24.61 2.16 -7.87
N ALA A 81 -24.77 2.36 -9.18
CA ALA A 81 -23.80 1.90 -10.17
C ALA A 81 -22.43 2.57 -10.02
N GLU A 82 -22.38 3.85 -9.68
CA GLU A 82 -21.13 4.58 -9.40
C GLU A 82 -20.51 4.13 -8.08
N PHE A 83 -21.32 3.84 -7.07
CA PHE A 83 -20.85 3.33 -5.80
C PHE A 83 -20.25 1.92 -5.92
N GLU A 84 -20.91 1.05 -6.69
CA GLU A 84 -20.41 -0.27 -7.06
C GLU A 84 -19.10 -0.13 -7.84
N GLU A 85 -19.06 0.71 -8.88
CA GLU A 85 -17.85 1.00 -9.66
C GLU A 85 -16.68 1.42 -8.76
N LEU A 86 -16.89 2.37 -7.85
CA LEU A 86 -15.84 2.86 -6.98
C LEU A 86 -15.32 1.75 -6.06
N LEU A 87 -16.18 0.90 -5.52
CA LEU A 87 -15.76 -0.13 -4.58
C LEU A 87 -15.17 -1.37 -5.27
N THR A 88 -15.50 -1.65 -6.53
CA THR A 88 -15.05 -2.86 -7.23
C THR A 88 -14.04 -2.59 -8.34
N HIS A 89 -14.01 -1.38 -8.87
CA HIS A 89 -13.21 -0.96 -10.02
C HIS A 89 -12.30 0.24 -9.70
N SER A 90 -11.72 0.24 -8.51
CA SER A 90 -10.66 1.17 -8.11
C SER A 90 -9.73 0.48 -7.09
N SER A 91 -8.74 1.22 -6.59
CA SER A 91 -7.90 0.86 -5.44
C SER A 91 -8.71 0.51 -4.17
N PHE A 92 -9.95 0.97 -4.03
CA PHE A 92 -10.84 0.55 -2.94
C PHE A 92 -11.22 -0.92 -3.00
N SER A 93 -11.15 -1.55 -4.18
CA SER A 93 -11.46 -2.97 -4.36
C SER A 93 -10.50 -3.90 -3.63
N LYS A 94 -9.34 -3.40 -3.18
CA LYS A 94 -8.43 -4.12 -2.27
C LYS A 94 -9.11 -4.55 -0.97
N PHE A 95 -10.20 -3.88 -0.58
CA PHE A 95 -10.91 -4.17 0.66
C PHE A 95 -12.00 -5.22 0.53
N ILE A 96 -12.24 -5.74 -0.68
CA ILE A 96 -13.19 -6.82 -0.92
C ILE A 96 -12.57 -8.14 -0.44
N SER A 97 -13.18 -8.73 0.59
CA SER A 97 -12.80 -9.99 1.19
C SER A 97 -13.81 -11.10 0.85
N ASN A 98 -13.31 -12.32 0.61
CA ASN A 98 -14.13 -13.50 0.39
C ASN A 98 -14.52 -14.23 1.71
N GLU A 99 -14.23 -13.62 2.87
CA GLU A 99 -14.32 -14.26 4.20
C GLU A 99 -15.67 -14.88 4.55
N LEU A 100 -16.78 -14.40 3.97
CA LEU A 100 -18.12 -14.99 4.19
C LEU A 100 -18.31 -16.35 3.49
N ASN A 101 -17.48 -16.63 2.47
CA ASN A 101 -17.47 -17.89 1.73
C ASN A 101 -16.45 -18.90 2.30
N GLU A 102 -15.58 -18.48 3.22
CA GLU A 102 -14.53 -19.29 3.86
C GLU A 102 -14.90 -19.61 5.32
N ARG A 103 -16.15 -20.04 5.57
CA ARG A 103 -16.70 -20.24 6.93
C ARG A 103 -15.87 -21.18 7.81
N GLU A 104 -15.26 -22.19 7.20
CA GLU A 104 -14.42 -23.17 7.90
C GLU A 104 -13.11 -22.54 8.42
N LYS A 105 -12.59 -21.55 7.70
CA LYS A 105 -11.37 -20.83 8.06
C LYS A 105 -11.63 -19.74 9.08
N TYR A 106 -12.83 -19.16 9.07
CA TYR A 106 -13.22 -18.08 9.97
C TYR A 106 -14.58 -18.35 10.65
N PRO A 107 -14.69 -19.40 11.49
CA PRO A 107 -15.97 -19.80 12.10
C PRO A 107 -16.51 -18.73 13.06
N GLU A 108 -15.63 -17.96 13.69
CA GLU A 108 -15.96 -16.89 14.65
C GLU A 108 -16.12 -15.52 13.97
N ASN A 109 -16.20 -15.45 12.63
CA ASN A 109 -16.40 -14.17 11.95
C ASN A 109 -17.80 -13.61 12.26
N GLU A 110 -17.87 -12.55 13.06
CA GLU A 110 -19.11 -11.86 13.44
C GLU A 110 -19.97 -11.43 12.25
N LYS A 111 -19.37 -11.20 11.07
CA LYS A 111 -20.10 -10.84 9.86
C LYS A 111 -21.03 -11.96 9.36
N LEU A 112 -20.74 -13.22 9.69
CA LEU A 112 -21.64 -14.35 9.43
C LEU A 112 -22.95 -14.22 10.22
N LYS A 113 -22.90 -13.65 11.43
CA LYS A 113 -24.08 -13.36 12.25
C LYS A 113 -24.80 -12.11 11.74
N ILE A 114 -24.06 -11.04 11.46
CA ILE A 114 -24.60 -9.76 10.98
C ILE A 114 -25.41 -9.94 9.69
N PHE A 115 -24.88 -10.70 8.72
CA PHE A 115 -25.51 -10.88 7.41
C PHE A 115 -26.28 -12.19 7.27
N LYS A 116 -26.60 -12.87 8.39
CA LYS A 116 -27.23 -14.20 8.37
C LYS A 116 -28.48 -14.26 7.49
N GLU A 117 -29.34 -13.26 7.55
CA GLU A 117 -30.58 -13.21 6.76
C GLU A 117 -30.32 -13.21 5.25
N PHE A 118 -29.29 -12.49 4.77
CA PHE A 118 -28.89 -12.49 3.37
C PHE A 118 -28.29 -13.83 2.95
N LEU A 119 -27.43 -14.39 3.79
CA LEU A 119 -26.75 -15.67 3.54
C LEU A 119 -27.72 -16.85 3.50
N ASP A 120 -28.73 -16.85 4.38
CA ASP A 120 -29.74 -17.90 4.45
C ASP A 120 -30.77 -17.80 3.32
N ALA A 121 -31.11 -16.57 2.89
CA ALA A 121 -32.06 -16.35 1.81
C ALA A 121 -31.51 -16.87 0.46
N GLU A 122 -30.19 -16.83 0.27
CA GLU A 122 -29.53 -17.21 -0.98
C GLU A 122 -28.31 -18.12 -0.72
N PRO A 123 -28.51 -19.36 -0.23
CA PRO A 123 -27.43 -20.22 0.30
C PRO A 123 -26.42 -20.69 -0.75
N ASN A 124 -26.77 -20.61 -2.04
CA ASN A 124 -25.90 -20.97 -3.15
C ASN A 124 -25.17 -19.75 -3.77
N GLU A 125 -25.46 -18.55 -3.27
CA GLU A 125 -24.85 -17.32 -3.76
C GLU A 125 -23.54 -17.03 -3.03
N LYS A 126 -22.61 -16.36 -3.72
CA LYS A 126 -21.37 -15.87 -3.11
C LYS A 126 -21.56 -14.47 -2.59
N PHE A 127 -21.06 -14.23 -1.39
CA PHE A 127 -21.09 -12.92 -0.75
C PHE A 127 -19.69 -12.44 -0.40
N PHE A 128 -19.43 -11.16 -0.60
CA PHE A 128 -18.16 -10.53 -0.30
C PHE A 128 -18.40 -9.33 0.60
N VAL A 129 -17.38 -8.89 1.32
CA VAL A 129 -17.49 -7.74 2.21
C VAL A 129 -16.34 -6.78 2.04
N SER A 130 -16.64 -5.49 2.19
CA SER A 130 -15.63 -4.48 2.50
C SER A 130 -15.89 -3.98 3.90
N ASP A 131 -14.89 -4.12 4.76
CA ASP A 131 -14.96 -3.75 6.18
C ASP A 131 -14.22 -2.42 6.41
N PHE A 132 -14.91 -1.44 7.00
CA PHE A 132 -14.35 -0.16 7.39
C PHE A 132 -14.54 0.11 8.89
N THR A 133 -14.69 -0.95 9.70
CA THR A 133 -14.88 -0.89 11.16
C THR A 133 -13.72 -0.23 11.89
N LEU A 134 -12.52 -0.24 11.31
CA LEU A 134 -11.36 0.51 11.81
C LEU A 134 -11.68 1.99 12.14
N LEU A 135 -12.66 2.59 11.47
CA LEU A 135 -13.10 3.96 11.68
C LEU A 135 -13.68 4.20 13.09
N GLU A 136 -14.04 3.16 13.84
CA GLU A 136 -14.43 3.25 15.26
C GLU A 136 -13.33 3.87 16.14
N HIS A 137 -12.07 3.70 15.72
CA HIS A 137 -10.90 4.24 16.43
C HIS A 137 -10.51 5.65 15.97
N CYS A 138 -11.23 6.21 14.99
CA CYS A 138 -10.96 7.53 14.44
C CYS A 138 -11.68 8.60 15.27
N LEU A 139 -11.00 9.15 16.28
CA LEU A 139 -11.53 10.25 17.09
C LEU A 139 -11.53 11.56 16.29
N SER A 140 -12.64 11.86 15.63
CA SER A 140 -12.76 13.01 14.74
C SER A 140 -12.78 14.36 15.48
N PHE A 141 -12.46 15.45 14.76
CA PHE A 141 -12.60 16.80 15.30
C PHE A 141 -14.08 17.16 15.55
N PRO A 142 -14.39 18.07 16.50
CA PRO A 142 -15.76 18.52 16.73
C PRO A 142 -16.47 18.98 15.46
N GLY A 143 -17.69 18.45 15.25
CA GLY A 143 -18.49 18.75 14.06
C GLY A 143 -17.94 18.13 12.76
N ILE A 144 -17.06 17.14 12.86
CA ILE A 144 -16.70 16.23 11.78
C ILE A 144 -17.09 14.83 12.22
N PHE A 145 -17.72 14.08 11.34
CA PHE A 145 -18.20 12.75 11.63
C PHE A 145 -17.48 11.71 10.78
N THR A 146 -17.24 10.56 11.40
CA THR A 146 -16.77 9.30 10.83
C THR A 146 -17.63 8.20 11.45
N ALA A 147 -17.80 7.08 10.75
CA ALA A 147 -18.54 5.94 11.28
C ALA A 147 -17.93 4.63 10.79
N PRO A 148 -17.87 3.58 11.64
CA PRO A 148 -17.58 2.24 11.17
C PRO A 148 -18.71 1.75 10.26
N THR A 149 -18.35 1.13 9.14
CA THR A 149 -19.32 0.56 8.19
C THR A 149 -18.84 -0.78 7.66
N ILE A 150 -19.76 -1.69 7.36
CA ILE A 150 -19.48 -2.93 6.64
C ILE A 150 -20.40 -3.01 5.43
N THR A 151 -19.83 -3.16 4.24
CA THR A 151 -20.57 -3.22 2.97
C THR A 151 -20.65 -4.66 2.47
N LEU A 152 -21.85 -5.13 2.15
CA LEU A 152 -22.11 -6.47 1.62
C LEU A 152 -22.31 -6.42 0.09
N PHE A 153 -21.54 -7.25 -0.61
CA PHE A 153 -21.64 -7.46 -2.05
C PHE A 153 -22.19 -8.84 -2.35
N LYS A 154 -22.95 -8.94 -3.44
CA LYS A 154 -23.57 -10.17 -3.91
C LYS A 154 -23.05 -10.56 -5.30
N GLY A 155 -22.84 -11.85 -5.51
CA GLY A 155 -22.59 -12.45 -6.81
C GLY A 155 -21.15 -12.32 -7.28
N ASP A 156 -20.81 -13.05 -8.34
CA ASP A 156 -19.55 -12.94 -9.08
C ASP A 156 -19.40 -11.57 -9.78
N LEU A 157 -18.18 -11.24 -10.22
CA LEU A 157 -17.95 -10.02 -11.00
C LEU A 157 -18.70 -10.12 -12.35
N VAL A 158 -19.48 -9.09 -12.67
CA VAL A 158 -20.10 -8.87 -13.98
C VAL A 158 -19.59 -7.54 -14.50
N ASP A 159 -18.89 -7.56 -15.63
CA ASP A 159 -18.23 -6.38 -16.22
C ASP A 159 -17.36 -5.59 -15.21
N GLY A 160 -16.60 -6.32 -14.38
CA GLY A 160 -15.72 -5.74 -13.36
C GLY A 160 -16.43 -5.23 -12.09
N LYS A 161 -17.75 -5.47 -11.96
CA LYS A 161 -18.57 -4.96 -10.85
C LYS A 161 -19.28 -6.07 -10.07
N ARG A 162 -19.54 -5.78 -8.80
CA ARG A 162 -20.39 -6.60 -7.92
C ARG A 162 -21.50 -5.72 -7.38
N LYS A 163 -22.69 -6.31 -7.24
CA LYS A 163 -23.84 -5.60 -6.72
C LYS A 163 -23.69 -5.36 -5.22
N VAL A 164 -23.83 -4.13 -4.76
CA VAL A 164 -23.96 -3.87 -3.32
C VAL A 164 -25.40 -4.09 -2.90
N VAL A 165 -25.59 -4.90 -1.85
CA VAL A 165 -26.93 -5.25 -1.35
C VAL A 165 -27.23 -4.70 0.04
N ALA A 166 -26.21 -4.41 0.85
CA ALA A 166 -26.40 -3.83 2.18
C ALA A 166 -25.20 -3.03 2.70
N ILE A 167 -25.46 -2.10 3.61
CA ILE A 167 -24.47 -1.40 4.44
C ILE A 167 -24.91 -1.53 5.91
N TYR A 168 -24.01 -2.01 6.75
CA TYR A 168 -24.23 -2.16 8.18
C TYR A 168 -23.41 -1.13 8.97
N PHE A 169 -24.05 -0.49 9.96
CA PHE A 169 -23.43 0.42 10.93
C PHE A 169 -23.35 -0.25 12.31
N PRO A 170 -22.17 -0.72 12.75
CA PRO A 170 -22.01 -1.40 14.03
C PRO A 170 -22.32 -0.56 15.28
N ASP A 171 -22.24 0.77 15.20
CA ASP A 171 -22.50 1.65 16.35
C ASP A 171 -24.00 1.76 16.67
N THR A 172 -24.86 1.65 15.66
CA THR A 172 -26.33 1.80 15.77
C THR A 172 -27.11 0.52 15.42
N PRO A 173 -26.41 -0.63 15.32
CA PRO A 173 -26.85 -1.84 14.62
C PRO A 173 -27.79 -1.65 13.42
N LEU A 174 -27.60 -0.60 12.61
CA LEU A 174 -28.49 -0.25 11.52
C LEU A 174 -28.05 -0.96 10.23
N MET A 175 -28.95 -1.77 9.67
CA MET A 175 -28.80 -2.39 8.35
C MET A 175 -29.58 -1.59 7.31
N LEU A 176 -28.88 -1.05 6.31
CA LEU A 176 -29.47 -0.29 5.21
C LEU A 176 -29.33 -1.05 3.89
N GLU A 177 -30.39 -0.98 3.09
CA GLU A 177 -30.50 -1.54 1.74
C GLU A 177 -30.84 -0.42 0.73
N PRO A 178 -30.67 -0.64 -0.60
CA PRO A 178 -30.97 0.37 -1.62
C PRO A 178 -32.38 0.97 -1.57
N LYS A 179 -33.35 0.25 -0.99
CA LYS A 179 -34.74 0.71 -0.82
C LYS A 179 -34.91 1.78 0.28
N ASP A 180 -33.92 1.98 1.15
CA ASP A 180 -33.98 2.88 2.31
C ASP A 180 -33.65 4.35 1.95
N GLY A 181 -33.86 4.73 0.68
CA GLY A 181 -33.93 6.12 0.20
C GLY A 181 -32.75 7.01 0.64
N ASN A 182 -33.06 8.09 1.38
CA ASN A 182 -32.05 9.05 1.82
C ASN A 182 -31.02 8.42 2.77
N ALA A 183 -31.42 7.49 3.64
CA ALA A 183 -30.50 6.85 4.57
C ALA A 183 -29.44 6.04 3.81
N TRP A 184 -29.88 5.32 2.78
CA TRP A 184 -28.99 4.63 1.85
C TRP A 184 -28.02 5.59 1.15
N GLU A 185 -28.52 6.72 0.63
CA GLU A 185 -27.64 7.70 -0.02
C GLU A 185 -26.58 8.26 0.94
N LEU A 186 -26.97 8.63 2.16
CA LEU A 186 -26.03 9.14 3.16
C LEU A 186 -24.99 8.08 3.57
N ALA A 187 -25.42 6.82 3.72
CA ALA A 187 -24.56 5.71 4.08
C ALA A 187 -23.40 5.50 3.09
N LYS A 188 -23.66 5.68 1.78
CA LYS A 188 -22.61 5.56 0.75
C LYS A 188 -21.44 6.51 0.98
N TYR A 189 -21.68 7.75 1.44
CA TYR A 189 -20.58 8.68 1.73
C TYR A 189 -19.74 8.25 2.93
N PHE A 190 -20.34 7.63 3.96
CA PHE A 190 -19.59 7.09 5.09
C PHE A 190 -18.73 5.89 4.66
N VAL A 191 -19.26 5.02 3.80
CA VAL A 191 -18.48 3.92 3.22
C VAL A 191 -17.31 4.46 2.38
N LEU A 192 -17.53 5.44 1.50
CA LEU A 192 -16.48 6.02 0.67
C LEU A 192 -15.45 6.81 1.48
N GLN A 193 -15.87 7.48 2.57
CA GLN A 193 -14.95 8.09 3.53
C GLN A 193 -14.11 7.01 4.22
N GLY A 194 -14.72 5.92 4.67
CA GLY A 194 -14.05 4.77 5.27
C GLY A 194 -13.02 4.16 4.33
N ALA A 195 -13.36 3.97 3.06
CA ALA A 195 -12.46 3.48 2.03
C ALA A 195 -11.27 4.42 1.79
N ALA A 196 -11.53 5.73 1.66
CA ALA A 196 -10.48 6.75 1.47
C ALA A 196 -9.51 6.84 2.66
N ILE A 197 -10.01 6.71 3.89
CA ILE A 197 -9.18 6.72 5.10
C ILE A 197 -8.42 5.40 5.23
N ARG A 198 -9.06 4.26 4.98
CA ARG A 198 -8.42 2.93 5.09
C ARG A 198 -7.30 2.75 4.07
N ILE A 199 -7.48 3.19 2.82
CA ILE A 199 -6.40 3.13 1.83
C ILE A 199 -5.24 4.00 2.27
N SER A 200 -5.48 5.26 2.61
CA SER A 200 -4.39 6.21 2.93
C SER A 200 -3.68 5.96 4.26
N SER A 201 -4.36 5.37 5.25
CA SER A 201 -3.89 5.37 6.65
C SER A 201 -3.79 3.97 7.30
N SER A 202 -4.03 2.89 6.56
CA SER A 202 -3.95 1.54 7.13
C SER A 202 -3.31 0.55 6.16
N ALA A 203 -3.99 0.25 5.05
CA ALA A 203 -3.48 -0.73 4.09
C ALA A 203 -2.21 -0.25 3.38
N HIS A 204 -2.21 1.00 2.91
CA HIS A 204 -1.07 1.53 2.16
C HIS A 204 0.19 1.73 3.02
N ALA A 205 0.03 1.99 4.32
CA ALA A 205 1.14 2.08 5.27
C ALA A 205 2.03 0.82 5.27
N ASN A 206 1.44 -0.35 5.02
CA ASN A 206 2.18 -1.62 4.94
C ASN A 206 3.04 -1.75 3.68
N LEU A 207 2.81 -0.93 2.64
CA LEU A 207 3.70 -0.80 1.48
C LEU A 207 4.91 0.09 1.77
N HIS A 208 4.82 0.97 2.77
CA HIS A 208 5.90 1.90 3.14
C HIS A 208 6.84 1.32 4.19
N PHE A 209 6.34 1.16 5.41
CA PHE A 209 7.21 1.18 6.60
C PHE A 209 7.99 -0.12 6.83
N PRO A 210 7.43 -1.33 6.60
CA PRO A 210 8.21 -2.56 6.75
C PRO A 210 9.45 -2.61 5.85
N TYR A 211 9.40 -1.93 4.70
CA TYR A 211 10.48 -1.88 3.72
C TYR A 211 11.66 -1.00 4.13
N ASP A 212 11.53 -0.13 5.14
CA ASP A 212 12.67 0.63 5.67
C ASP A 212 13.73 -0.30 6.25
N SER A 213 13.29 -1.38 6.91
CA SER A 213 14.20 -2.39 7.45
C SER A 213 14.94 -3.13 6.34
N ILE A 214 14.23 -3.53 5.28
CA ILE A 214 14.84 -4.16 4.10
C ILE A 214 15.83 -3.20 3.45
N ASN A 215 15.46 -1.92 3.31
CA ASN A 215 16.30 -0.88 2.72
C ASN A 215 17.61 -0.71 3.50
N ALA A 216 17.49 -0.46 4.79
CA ALA A 216 18.60 -0.18 5.69
C ALA A 216 19.58 -1.34 5.76
N VAL A 217 19.07 -2.55 6.00
CA VAL A 217 19.88 -3.77 6.07
C VAL A 217 20.58 -4.03 4.74
N SER A 218 19.86 -3.92 3.61
CA SER A 218 20.44 -4.12 2.26
C SER A 218 21.63 -3.19 2.02
N LYS A 219 21.47 -1.88 2.26
CA LYS A 219 22.55 -0.92 2.04
C LYS A 219 23.73 -1.13 2.99
N THR A 220 23.48 -1.61 4.21
CA THR A 220 24.52 -1.75 5.23
C THR A 220 25.34 -3.04 5.10
N CYS A 221 24.69 -4.18 4.84
CA CYS A 221 25.33 -5.49 4.95
C CYS A 221 25.66 -6.14 3.60
N LEU A 222 25.12 -5.67 2.47
CA LEU A 222 25.49 -6.18 1.16
C LEU A 222 26.62 -5.32 0.54
N PRO A 223 27.63 -5.94 -0.11
CA PRO A 223 28.65 -5.19 -0.86
C PRO A 223 28.04 -4.35 -1.99
N LYS A 224 28.63 -3.18 -2.28
CA LYS A 224 28.22 -2.26 -3.35
C LYS A 224 28.15 -2.92 -4.73
N ASP A 225 28.99 -3.91 -4.96
CA ASP A 225 29.11 -4.64 -6.22
C ASP A 225 28.31 -5.95 -6.25
N SER A 226 27.55 -6.26 -5.18
CA SER A 226 26.62 -7.38 -5.14
C SER A 226 25.57 -7.24 -6.24
N VAL A 227 25.24 -8.36 -6.89
CA VAL A 227 24.13 -8.42 -7.85
C VAL A 227 22.80 -8.10 -7.15
N LEU A 228 22.57 -8.69 -5.97
CA LEU A 228 21.33 -8.48 -5.21
C LEU A 228 21.15 -7.02 -4.79
N LEU A 229 22.18 -6.39 -4.23
CA LEU A 229 22.07 -4.99 -3.81
C LEU A 229 21.80 -4.07 -5.01
N ARG A 230 22.47 -4.31 -6.14
CA ARG A 230 22.27 -3.52 -7.36
C ARG A 230 20.89 -3.71 -7.98
N LEU A 231 20.32 -4.91 -7.85
CA LEU A 231 18.94 -5.20 -8.22
C LEU A 231 17.95 -4.43 -7.32
N LEU A 232 18.13 -4.43 -6.00
CA LEU A 232 17.20 -3.75 -5.08
C LEU A 232 17.34 -2.22 -5.03
N LYS A 233 18.56 -1.71 -5.11
CA LYS A 233 18.88 -0.30 -4.80
C LYS A 233 18.05 0.74 -5.56
N PRO A 234 17.72 0.59 -6.86
CA PRO A 234 16.85 1.54 -7.55
C PRO A 234 15.45 1.65 -6.95
N HIS A 235 14.92 0.55 -6.39
CA HIS A 235 13.59 0.46 -5.79
C HIS A 235 13.56 0.92 -4.32
N LEU A 236 14.74 0.98 -3.70
CA LEU A 236 14.96 1.49 -2.35
C LEU A 236 15.31 2.99 -2.31
N ASP A 237 15.25 3.66 -3.47
CA ASP A 237 15.66 5.06 -3.61
C ASP A 237 14.61 6.00 -3.01
N LEU A 238 15.06 7.03 -2.30
CA LEU A 238 14.24 8.09 -1.69
C LEU A 238 13.31 7.65 -0.53
N THR A 239 13.13 6.35 -0.29
CA THR A 239 12.10 5.88 0.66
C THR A 239 12.40 6.20 2.12
N LEU A 240 13.66 6.11 2.57
CA LEU A 240 14.02 6.30 3.99
C LEU A 240 13.65 7.68 4.52
N GLU A 241 14.04 8.75 3.80
CA GLU A 241 13.73 10.12 4.22
C GLU A 241 12.23 10.43 4.08
N LEU A 242 11.58 9.85 3.08
CA LEU A 242 10.14 10.02 2.88
C LEU A 242 9.37 9.41 4.06
N ASN A 243 9.62 8.15 4.38
CA ASN A 243 8.95 7.44 5.46
C ASN A 243 9.26 8.09 6.81
N TYR A 244 10.51 8.49 7.05
CA TYR A 244 10.89 9.27 8.23
C TYR A 244 10.08 10.59 8.31
N SER A 245 9.97 11.33 7.21
CA SER A 245 9.23 12.59 7.16
C SER A 245 7.73 12.40 7.38
N VAL A 246 7.14 11.34 6.83
CA VAL A 246 5.73 11.00 7.03
C VAL A 246 5.45 10.73 8.52
N LEU A 247 6.32 10.00 9.20
CA LEU A 247 6.08 9.66 10.61
C LEU A 247 6.46 10.77 11.60
N ASN A 248 7.40 11.66 11.26
CA ASN A 248 8.03 12.55 12.25
C ASN A 248 7.97 14.04 11.89
N SER A 249 7.54 14.42 10.68
CA SER A 249 7.47 15.84 10.30
C SER A 249 6.23 16.54 10.87
N PRO A 250 6.36 17.76 11.42
CA PRO A 250 5.22 18.58 11.84
C PRO A 250 4.25 18.96 10.71
N THR A 251 4.67 18.80 9.45
CA THR A 251 3.85 19.06 8.26
C THR A 251 3.29 17.79 7.62
N SER A 252 3.44 16.63 8.29
CA SER A 252 2.94 15.35 7.81
C SER A 252 1.40 15.33 7.75
N PRO A 253 0.81 14.64 6.76
CA PRO A 253 -0.61 14.34 6.76
C PRO A 253 -1.07 13.56 8.00
N ILE A 254 -0.20 12.77 8.63
CA ILE A 254 -0.53 12.00 9.85
C ILE A 254 -0.67 12.91 11.06
N VAL A 255 0.25 13.87 11.22
CA VAL A 255 0.16 14.87 12.30
C VAL A 255 -1.13 15.70 12.13
N ASN A 256 -1.56 15.89 10.87
CA ASN A 256 -2.80 16.56 10.48
C ASN A 256 -3.02 17.88 11.23
N ASN A 257 -1.95 18.69 11.34
CA ASN A 257 -1.99 19.96 12.04
C ASN A 257 -2.97 20.92 11.35
N GLN A 258 -4.12 21.17 11.99
CA GLN A 258 -5.22 21.96 11.43
C GLN A 258 -4.87 23.42 11.12
N LYS A 259 -3.72 23.92 11.62
CA LYS A 259 -3.16 25.23 11.25
C LYS A 259 -2.63 25.26 9.82
N LEU A 260 -2.36 24.10 9.23
CA LEU A 260 -1.91 23.97 7.85
C LEU A 260 -3.11 24.01 6.89
N PRO A 261 -3.00 24.69 5.74
CA PRO A 261 -4.10 24.89 4.79
C PRO A 261 -4.50 23.62 4.03
N PHE A 262 -3.65 22.58 4.03
CA PHE A 262 -3.90 21.32 3.35
C PHE A 262 -4.35 20.19 4.29
N ALA A 263 -4.36 20.39 5.61
CA ALA A 263 -4.70 19.32 6.57
C ALA A 263 -6.19 18.96 6.45
N ALA A 264 -6.53 17.86 5.77
CA ALA A 264 -7.91 17.51 5.40
C ALA A 264 -8.46 16.24 6.06
N PHE A 265 -7.63 15.43 6.69
CA PHE A 265 -8.11 14.27 7.46
C PHE A 265 -9.07 14.69 8.60
N PRO A 266 -9.98 13.79 9.03
CA PRO A 266 -11.03 14.12 10.00
C PRO A 266 -10.58 14.08 11.46
N ALA A 267 -9.40 13.52 11.78
CA ALA A 267 -8.94 13.27 13.16
C ALA A 267 -7.52 13.81 13.40
N PRO A 268 -7.13 14.12 14.65
CA PRO A 268 -5.75 14.49 14.97
C PRO A 268 -4.81 13.26 14.91
N GLU A 269 -3.51 13.52 15.06
CA GLU A 269 -2.44 12.51 15.03
C GLU A 269 -2.76 11.23 15.80
N GLY A 270 -3.21 11.32 17.05
CA GLY A 270 -3.51 10.12 17.86
C GLY A 270 -4.57 9.20 17.24
N GLY A 271 -5.56 9.76 16.53
CA GLY A 271 -6.57 8.99 15.82
C GLY A 271 -6.04 8.39 14.51
N LEU A 272 -5.26 9.18 13.74
CA LEU A 272 -4.72 8.74 12.45
C LEU A 272 -3.56 7.74 12.59
N ALA A 273 -2.62 8.00 13.51
CA ALA A 273 -1.55 7.08 13.86
C ALA A 273 -2.11 5.74 14.39
N GLY A 274 -3.25 5.78 15.11
CA GLY A 274 -3.98 4.59 15.50
C GLY A 274 -4.32 3.66 14.33
N MET A 275 -4.70 4.22 13.18
CA MET A 275 -5.03 3.44 11.98
C MET A 275 -3.84 2.61 11.46
N PHE A 276 -2.63 3.16 11.60
CA PHE A 276 -1.38 2.50 11.21
C PHE A 276 -1.07 1.35 12.16
N LEU A 277 -1.36 1.52 13.46
CA LEU A 277 -1.20 0.47 14.47
C LEU A 277 -2.06 -0.74 14.13
N TYR A 278 -3.34 -0.52 13.83
CA TYR A 278 -4.25 -1.61 13.46
C TYR A 278 -3.92 -2.20 12.09
N GLY A 279 -3.48 -1.38 11.13
CA GLY A 279 -3.01 -1.87 9.83
C GLY A 279 -1.82 -2.83 9.95
N TYR A 280 -0.92 -2.58 10.91
CA TYR A 280 0.27 -3.41 11.12
C TYR A 280 0.01 -4.60 12.07
N ASN A 281 -0.73 -4.40 13.16
CA ASN A 281 -0.96 -5.43 14.17
C ASN A 281 -2.19 -6.32 13.88
N GLY A 282 -3.07 -5.87 12.98
CA GLY A 282 -4.37 -6.47 12.74
C GLY A 282 -5.40 -6.11 13.82
N ILE A 283 -6.63 -6.59 13.63
CA ILE A 283 -7.70 -6.54 14.62
C ILE A 283 -8.09 -7.99 14.94
N GLU A 284 -7.98 -8.36 16.23
CA GLU A 284 -8.26 -9.72 16.69
C GLU A 284 -9.70 -10.13 16.34
N GLY A 285 -9.87 -11.33 15.80
CA GLY A 285 -11.18 -11.85 15.38
C GLY A 285 -11.75 -11.23 14.10
N ASN A 286 -11.07 -10.26 13.45
CA ASN A 286 -11.54 -9.65 12.22
C ASN A 286 -10.67 -10.04 11.01
N PRO A 287 -11.15 -10.95 10.13
CA PRO A 287 -10.39 -11.40 8.97
C PRO A 287 -10.06 -10.31 7.95
N SER A 288 -10.80 -9.20 7.95
CA SER A 288 -10.55 -8.06 7.08
C SER A 288 -9.33 -7.23 7.50
N TYR A 289 -8.80 -7.42 8.71
CA TYR A 289 -7.62 -6.74 9.25
C TYR A 289 -6.62 -7.76 9.79
N PRO A 290 -5.99 -8.58 8.91
CA PRO A 290 -4.97 -9.52 9.36
C PRO A 290 -3.75 -8.75 9.89
N LYS A 291 -3.04 -9.38 10.83
CA LYS A 291 -1.73 -8.89 11.25
C LYS A 291 -0.77 -8.86 10.05
N TYR A 292 0.05 -7.82 9.95
CA TYR A 292 1.05 -7.73 8.91
C TYR A 292 2.03 -8.90 8.98
N LYS A 293 2.27 -9.47 7.81
CA LYS A 293 3.32 -10.44 7.53
C LYS A 293 3.95 -10.10 6.19
N PHE A 294 5.25 -10.37 6.04
CA PHE A 294 5.88 -10.25 4.74
C PHE A 294 5.30 -11.26 3.78
N GLN A 295 4.71 -10.77 2.68
CA GLN A 295 4.16 -11.63 1.66
C GLN A 295 5.27 -12.07 0.71
N ILE A 296 5.41 -13.39 0.49
CA ILE A 296 6.39 -13.94 -0.46
C ILE A 296 5.96 -13.66 -1.90
N VAL A 297 4.66 -13.63 -2.13
CA VAL A 297 3.96 -13.30 -3.38
C VAL A 297 2.86 -12.32 -3.01
N PRO A 298 2.57 -11.28 -3.81
CA PRO A 298 1.47 -10.36 -3.53
C PRO A 298 0.15 -11.09 -3.27
N ASP A 299 -0.67 -10.56 -2.36
CA ASP A 299 -2.03 -11.03 -2.17
C ASP A 299 -2.86 -10.77 -3.44
N THR A 300 -3.73 -11.73 -3.78
CA THR A 300 -4.69 -11.56 -4.87
C THR A 300 -5.93 -10.86 -4.35
N TYR A 301 -6.37 -9.81 -5.04
CA TYR A 301 -7.63 -9.12 -4.74
C TYR A 301 -8.77 -9.70 -5.58
N HIS A 302 -9.99 -9.72 -5.05
CA HIS A 302 -11.17 -10.27 -5.72
C HIS A 302 -11.81 -9.28 -6.72
N SER A 303 -10.98 -8.62 -7.53
CA SER A 303 -11.33 -7.57 -8.50
C SER A 303 -10.37 -7.55 -9.70
N ASP A 304 -10.76 -6.84 -10.76
CA ASP A 304 -9.91 -6.59 -11.94
C ASP A 304 -8.63 -5.83 -11.59
N TYR A 305 -8.68 -5.00 -10.55
CA TYR A 305 -7.50 -4.33 -9.99
C TYR A 305 -6.45 -5.35 -9.51
N GLY A 306 -6.87 -6.45 -8.87
CA GLY A 306 -5.99 -7.54 -8.50
C GLY A 306 -5.36 -8.25 -9.70
N THR A 307 -6.14 -8.49 -10.75
CA THR A 307 -5.64 -9.07 -12.01
C THR A 307 -4.58 -8.19 -12.66
N PHE A 308 -4.84 -6.87 -12.73
CA PHE A 308 -3.89 -5.88 -13.24
C PHE A 308 -2.56 -5.91 -12.47
N LEU A 309 -2.65 -5.88 -11.14
CA LEU A 309 -1.52 -5.90 -10.23
C LEU A 309 -0.64 -7.15 -10.42
N MET A 310 -1.27 -8.32 -10.56
CA MET A 310 -0.56 -9.60 -10.73
C MET A 310 0.11 -9.74 -12.09
N ALA A 311 -0.44 -9.16 -13.17
CA ALA A 311 0.20 -9.20 -14.49
C ALA A 311 1.61 -8.56 -14.47
N TYR A 312 1.76 -7.46 -13.74
CA TYR A 312 3.07 -6.85 -13.54
C TYR A 312 3.97 -7.64 -12.57
N TYR A 313 3.41 -8.24 -11.53
CA TYR A 313 4.18 -9.12 -10.64
C TYR A 313 4.81 -10.27 -11.42
N ASP A 314 4.04 -10.96 -12.28
CA ASP A 314 4.55 -12.07 -13.09
C ASP A 314 5.71 -11.64 -13.99
N THR A 315 5.60 -10.45 -14.58
CA THR A 315 6.65 -9.84 -15.40
C THR A 315 7.93 -9.57 -14.60
N ILE A 316 7.79 -8.96 -13.43
CA ILE A 316 8.91 -8.66 -12.53
C ILE A 316 9.54 -9.96 -12.02
N PHE A 317 8.71 -10.94 -11.66
CA PHE A 317 9.15 -12.23 -11.15
C PHE A 317 9.97 -13.00 -12.17
N ASP A 318 9.57 -13.03 -13.44
CA ASP A 318 10.33 -13.69 -14.49
C ASP A 318 11.70 -13.03 -14.74
N PHE A 319 11.76 -11.69 -14.69
CA PHE A 319 13.03 -10.97 -14.75
C PHE A 319 13.92 -11.28 -13.55
N VAL A 320 13.39 -11.13 -12.33
CA VAL A 320 14.12 -11.36 -11.07
C VAL A 320 14.60 -12.79 -10.99
N HIS A 321 13.79 -13.76 -11.41
CA HIS A 321 14.17 -15.17 -11.45
C HIS A 321 15.44 -15.38 -12.28
N LYS A 322 15.45 -14.85 -13.51
CA LYS A 322 16.62 -14.94 -14.41
C LYS A 322 17.85 -14.22 -13.83
N VAL A 323 17.67 -13.09 -13.14
CA VAL A 323 18.78 -12.38 -12.48
C VAL A 323 19.34 -13.16 -11.29
N VAL A 324 18.47 -13.74 -10.46
CA VAL A 324 18.87 -14.53 -9.28
C VAL A 324 19.71 -15.75 -9.70
N GLU A 325 19.42 -16.36 -10.84
CA GLU A 325 20.24 -17.45 -11.39
C GLU A 325 21.66 -17.03 -11.78
N GLN A 326 21.90 -15.73 -12.01
CA GLN A 326 23.21 -15.17 -12.35
C GLN A 326 23.98 -14.67 -11.12
N ILE A 327 23.44 -14.80 -9.90
CA ILE A 327 24.15 -14.41 -8.68
C ILE A 327 25.35 -15.35 -8.49
N PRO A 328 26.57 -14.82 -8.36
CA PRO A 328 27.77 -15.64 -8.25
C PRO A 328 27.83 -16.32 -6.87
N PRO A 329 28.35 -17.57 -6.77
CA PRO A 329 28.35 -18.33 -5.52
C PRO A 329 29.05 -17.66 -4.33
N ASP A 330 30.02 -16.78 -4.58
CA ASP A 330 30.72 -16.03 -3.53
C ASP A 330 29.88 -14.93 -2.87
N GLU A 331 28.69 -14.62 -3.41
CA GLU A 331 27.71 -13.74 -2.76
C GLU A 331 26.72 -14.48 -1.85
N TYR A 332 26.59 -15.81 -1.93
CA TYR A 332 25.51 -16.54 -1.24
C TYR A 332 25.56 -16.38 0.28
N THR A 333 26.76 -16.45 0.86
CA THR A 333 26.93 -16.24 2.31
C THR A 333 26.53 -14.82 2.74
N ASP A 334 26.84 -13.80 1.94
CA ASP A 334 26.44 -12.42 2.24
C ASP A 334 24.92 -12.28 2.19
N ILE A 335 24.25 -12.95 1.23
CA ILE A 335 22.79 -12.94 1.09
C ILE A 335 22.11 -13.72 2.23
N MET A 336 22.68 -14.85 2.66
CA MET A 336 22.18 -15.60 3.82
C MET A 336 22.14 -14.73 5.08
N ILE A 337 23.25 -14.03 5.34
CA ILE A 337 23.37 -13.13 6.50
C ILE A 337 22.42 -11.94 6.38
N TRP A 338 22.32 -11.35 5.18
CA TRP A 338 21.36 -10.28 4.90
C TRP A 338 19.93 -10.71 5.23
N ALA A 339 19.51 -11.89 4.79
CA ALA A 339 18.17 -12.41 5.04
C ALA A 339 17.89 -12.59 6.54
N ASP A 340 18.86 -13.14 7.29
CA ASP A 340 18.75 -13.30 8.74
C ASP A 340 18.65 -11.95 9.49
N TYR A 341 19.37 -10.93 9.01
CA TYR A 341 19.22 -9.58 9.54
C TYR A 341 17.85 -8.97 9.23
N VAL A 342 17.34 -9.10 8.01
CA VAL A 342 16.00 -8.60 7.66
C VAL A 342 14.92 -9.31 8.49
N LYS A 343 15.01 -10.63 8.63
CA LYS A 343 14.07 -11.45 9.42
C LYS A 343 13.95 -11.02 10.88
N THR A 344 15.00 -10.41 11.43
CA THR A 344 14.97 -9.88 12.80
C THR A 344 13.95 -8.74 12.95
N TRP A 345 13.66 -8.01 11.87
CA TRP A 345 12.86 -6.79 11.90
C TRP A 345 11.54 -6.89 11.13
N VAL A 346 11.46 -7.78 10.15
CA VAL A 346 10.29 -7.94 9.28
C VAL A 346 9.60 -9.27 9.58
N PRO A 347 8.35 -9.25 10.12
CA PRO A 347 7.61 -10.46 10.43
C PRO A 347 7.47 -11.40 9.23
N GLU A 348 7.68 -12.70 9.46
CA GLU A 348 7.59 -13.77 8.46
C GLU A 348 8.55 -13.66 7.25
N PHE A 349 9.54 -12.75 7.29
CA PHE A 349 10.55 -12.71 6.25
C PHE A 349 11.42 -14.00 6.28
N PRO A 350 11.69 -14.65 5.12
CA PRO A 350 12.46 -15.89 5.11
C PRO A 350 13.90 -15.71 5.57
N SER A 351 14.43 -16.71 6.29
CA SER A 351 15.83 -16.76 6.75
C SER A 351 16.79 -17.16 5.63
N GLY A 352 18.08 -16.92 5.82
CA GLY A 352 19.12 -17.34 4.89
C GLY A 352 19.13 -18.85 4.64
N LYS A 353 18.77 -19.64 5.68
CA LYS A 353 18.66 -21.11 5.59
C LYS A 353 17.46 -21.57 4.76
N GLU A 354 16.48 -20.72 4.50
CA GLU A 354 15.35 -21.03 3.63
C GLU A 354 15.73 -20.82 2.15
N PHE A 355 16.65 -19.89 1.85
CA PHE A 355 17.18 -19.66 0.51
C PHE A 355 18.33 -20.61 0.12
N PHE A 356 19.17 -20.98 1.09
CA PHE A 356 20.42 -21.71 0.84
C PHE A 356 20.61 -22.88 1.81
N TYR A 357 21.45 -23.84 1.43
CA TYR A 357 21.99 -24.86 2.34
C TYR A 357 23.52 -24.83 2.31
N LEU A 358 24.17 -25.29 3.37
CA LEU A 358 25.62 -25.46 3.41
C LEU A 358 25.96 -26.89 2.97
N ASP A 359 26.90 -27.04 2.04
CA ASP A 359 27.41 -28.36 1.67
C ASP A 359 28.39 -28.93 2.72
N HIS A 360 28.94 -30.11 2.46
CA HIS A 360 29.88 -30.78 3.38
C HIS A 360 31.18 -29.98 3.64
N ASN A 361 31.52 -29.03 2.76
CA ASN A 361 32.67 -28.13 2.91
C ASN A 361 32.30 -26.83 3.65
N GLY A 362 31.02 -26.62 3.94
CA GLY A 362 30.50 -25.40 4.53
C GLY A 362 30.23 -24.29 3.51
N ASP A 363 30.25 -24.60 2.21
CA ASP A 363 29.95 -23.64 1.16
C ASP A 363 28.43 -23.53 0.96
N ALA A 364 27.93 -22.30 0.92
CA ALA A 364 26.53 -22.06 0.62
C ALA A 364 26.20 -22.50 -0.82
N LYS A 365 25.08 -23.19 -0.98
CA LYS A 365 24.50 -23.61 -2.26
C LYS A 365 23.04 -23.16 -2.30
N PHE A 366 22.59 -22.75 -3.48
CA PHE A 366 21.17 -22.47 -3.70
C PHE A 366 20.35 -23.72 -3.39
N LYS A 367 19.29 -23.55 -2.58
CA LYS A 367 18.20 -24.52 -2.55
C LYS A 367 17.44 -24.40 -3.87
N LYS A 368 17.95 -25.07 -4.90
CA LYS A 368 17.15 -25.34 -6.09
C LYS A 368 16.14 -26.42 -5.70
N HIS A 369 14.85 -26.15 -5.90
CA HIS A 369 13.83 -27.21 -5.95
C HIS A 369 13.96 -27.97 -7.29
N ALA A 370 15.17 -28.46 -7.57
CA ALA A 370 15.58 -28.96 -8.89
C ALA A 370 14.83 -30.23 -9.32
N GLU A 371 14.16 -30.91 -8.40
CA GLU A 371 13.37 -32.11 -8.69
C GLU A 371 11.89 -31.81 -8.99
N SER A 372 11.37 -30.62 -8.66
CA SER A 372 9.95 -30.25 -8.85
C SER A 372 9.69 -29.16 -9.89
N GLY A 373 10.74 -28.54 -10.46
CA GLY A 373 10.59 -27.39 -11.38
C GLY A 373 10.15 -26.09 -10.70
N GLU A 374 10.17 -26.04 -9.37
CA GLU A 374 9.71 -24.89 -8.60
C GLU A 374 10.75 -23.74 -8.62
N LYS A 375 10.32 -22.55 -9.04
CA LYS A 375 11.16 -21.33 -9.11
C LYS A 375 11.63 -20.92 -7.69
N SER A 376 12.83 -20.35 -7.62
CA SER A 376 13.54 -19.99 -6.37
C SER A 376 12.72 -19.12 -5.41
N LEU A 377 12.71 -19.47 -4.12
CA LEU A 377 12.09 -18.67 -3.06
C LEU A 377 12.68 -17.26 -2.98
N LEU A 378 14.00 -17.13 -3.14
CA LEU A 378 14.65 -15.82 -3.19
C LEU A 378 14.08 -14.97 -4.35
N SER A 379 13.82 -15.58 -5.51
CA SER A 379 13.23 -14.86 -6.64
C SER A 379 11.84 -14.32 -6.32
N LYS A 380 11.00 -15.11 -5.64
CA LYS A 380 9.65 -14.66 -5.22
C LYS A 380 9.76 -13.47 -4.25
N VAL A 381 10.59 -13.59 -3.22
CA VAL A 381 10.84 -12.52 -2.23
C VAL A 381 11.32 -11.23 -2.89
N ILE A 382 12.35 -11.30 -3.74
CA ILE A 382 12.90 -10.11 -4.39
C ILE A 382 11.91 -9.51 -5.40
N ALA A 383 11.15 -10.34 -6.11
CA ALA A 383 10.11 -9.87 -7.01
C ALA A 383 9.00 -9.13 -6.26
N ASN A 384 8.57 -9.65 -5.11
CA ASN A 384 7.57 -8.97 -4.29
C ASN A 384 8.09 -7.62 -3.76
N ILE A 385 9.34 -7.55 -3.27
CA ILE A 385 9.93 -6.28 -2.81
C ILE A 385 9.93 -5.23 -3.94
N ILE A 386 10.35 -5.62 -5.14
CA ILE A 386 10.37 -4.70 -6.30
C ILE A 386 8.96 -4.29 -6.67
N TRP A 387 8.03 -5.24 -6.70
CA TRP A 387 6.63 -5.01 -7.06
C TRP A 387 5.92 -4.06 -6.07
N ASP A 388 6.03 -4.30 -4.76
CA ASP A 388 5.39 -3.48 -3.72
C ASP A 388 5.88 -2.03 -3.79
N LEU A 389 7.20 -1.85 -3.87
CA LEU A 389 7.83 -0.53 -3.90
C LEU A 389 7.68 0.21 -5.24
N SER A 390 7.18 -0.46 -6.29
CA SER A 390 6.93 0.15 -7.60
C SER A 390 5.45 0.11 -7.96
N VAL A 391 4.98 -0.99 -8.53
CA VAL A 391 3.62 -1.16 -9.07
C VAL A 391 2.57 -1.04 -7.98
N GLY A 392 2.71 -1.80 -6.88
CA GLY A 392 1.73 -1.83 -5.80
C GLY A 392 1.50 -0.44 -5.20
N HIS A 393 2.59 0.27 -4.87
CA HIS A 393 2.55 1.63 -4.36
C HIS A 393 2.06 2.66 -5.38
N ALA A 394 2.62 2.67 -6.60
CA ALA A 394 2.30 3.68 -7.60
C ALA A 394 0.84 3.59 -8.05
N ALA A 395 0.32 2.37 -8.25
CA ALA A 395 -1.05 2.15 -8.67
C ALA A 395 -2.06 2.67 -7.64
N ASP A 396 -1.81 2.46 -6.34
CA ASP A 396 -2.66 3.00 -5.27
C ASP A 396 -2.76 4.51 -5.36
N HIS A 397 -1.61 5.19 -5.40
CA HIS A 397 -1.56 6.66 -5.45
C HIS A 397 -2.20 7.21 -6.72
N TYR A 398 -1.89 6.63 -7.88
CA TYR A 398 -2.41 7.13 -9.15
C TYR A 398 -3.93 6.99 -9.20
N ASP A 399 -4.45 5.78 -8.99
CA ASP A 399 -5.87 5.50 -9.03
C ASP A 399 -6.64 6.30 -7.97
N PHE A 400 -6.20 6.27 -6.71
CA PHE A 400 -6.84 7.03 -5.63
C PHE A 400 -6.87 8.54 -5.91
N SER A 401 -5.82 9.08 -6.53
CA SER A 401 -5.77 10.51 -6.85
C SER A 401 -6.74 10.94 -7.95
N LEU A 402 -7.22 10.00 -8.78
CA LEU A 402 -8.21 10.24 -9.83
C LEU A 402 -9.64 10.20 -9.31
N ILE A 403 -9.88 9.58 -8.15
CA ILE A 403 -11.20 9.57 -7.51
C ILE A 403 -11.62 11.01 -7.18
N ASP A 404 -12.87 11.34 -7.51
CA ASP A 404 -13.44 12.65 -7.23
C ASP A 404 -13.61 12.85 -5.73
N ILE A 405 -12.95 13.87 -5.18
CA ILE A 405 -13.01 14.20 -3.76
C ILE A 405 -14.40 14.67 -3.30
N ASN A 406 -15.27 15.08 -4.24
CA ASN A 406 -16.66 15.41 -3.97
C ASN A 406 -17.56 14.16 -3.95
N VAL A 407 -17.04 12.98 -4.29
CA VAL A 407 -17.70 11.67 -4.19
C VAL A 407 -17.15 10.86 -3.01
N ALA A 408 -15.83 10.85 -2.82
CA ALA A 408 -15.16 10.21 -1.69
C ALA A 408 -14.52 11.25 -0.74
N PRO A 409 -15.31 11.91 0.14
CA PRO A 409 -14.78 12.93 1.02
C PRO A 409 -14.02 12.34 2.21
N LEU A 410 -13.02 13.07 2.73
CA LEU A 410 -12.38 12.73 4.02
C LEU A 410 -13.17 13.25 5.23
N ARG A 411 -14.08 14.20 5.03
CA ARG A 411 -14.85 14.87 6.10
C ARG A 411 -16.32 14.92 5.78
N LEU A 412 -17.13 14.58 6.77
CA LEU A 412 -18.58 14.73 6.76
C LEU A 412 -18.99 15.62 7.93
N ARG A 413 -19.97 16.51 7.72
CA ARG A 413 -20.46 17.52 8.68
C ARG A 413 -21.84 17.18 9.26
N VAL A 414 -22.37 16.02 8.89
CA VAL A 414 -23.62 15.46 9.41
C VAL A 414 -23.33 14.11 10.07
N PRO A 415 -24.09 13.71 11.10
CA PRO A 415 -23.95 12.40 11.70
C PRO A 415 -24.31 11.27 10.73
N PRO A 416 -23.90 10.01 11.02
CA PRO A 416 -24.35 8.86 10.27
C PRO A 416 -25.88 8.69 10.38
N PRO A 417 -26.52 7.96 9.45
CA PRO A 417 -27.93 7.61 9.57
C PRO A 417 -28.21 6.90 10.90
N ASP A 418 -29.27 7.31 11.59
CA ASP A 418 -29.74 6.69 12.84
C ASP A 418 -30.96 5.79 12.63
N SER A 419 -31.55 5.81 11.44
CA SER A 419 -32.75 5.06 11.07
C SER A 419 -32.83 4.87 9.55
N LYS A 420 -33.76 4.01 9.11
CA LYS A 420 -34.03 3.74 7.68
C LYS A 420 -34.75 4.89 6.98
N ASP A 421 -35.45 5.73 7.73
CA ASP A 421 -36.26 6.83 7.21
C ASP A 421 -35.74 8.16 7.77
N ILE A 422 -34.82 8.78 7.02
CA ILE A 422 -34.28 10.09 7.37
C ILE A 422 -34.83 11.17 6.42
N PRO A 423 -34.99 12.42 6.91
CA PRO A 423 -35.36 13.53 6.06
C PRO A 423 -34.37 13.72 4.89
N PRO A 424 -34.82 14.32 3.77
CA PRO A 424 -33.92 14.76 2.71
C PRO A 424 -32.84 15.70 3.26
N PHE A 425 -31.62 15.56 2.76
CA PHE A 425 -30.48 16.38 3.16
C PHE A 425 -29.92 17.19 1.99
N ASP A 426 -29.29 18.33 2.31
CA ASP A 426 -28.53 19.12 1.34
C ASP A 426 -27.07 18.66 1.30
N ARG A 427 -26.60 18.24 0.13
CA ARG A 427 -25.19 17.83 -0.09
C ARG A 427 -24.19 18.96 0.16
N LYS A 428 -24.62 20.22 0.14
CA LYS A 428 -23.79 21.37 0.57
C LYS A 428 -23.71 21.51 2.08
N GLY A 429 -24.66 20.94 2.82
CA GLY A 429 -24.63 20.84 4.28
C GLY A 429 -23.78 19.68 4.79
N ILE A 430 -23.53 18.66 3.96
CA ILE A 430 -22.69 17.50 4.33
C ILE A 430 -21.21 17.84 4.36
N ILE A 431 -20.75 18.81 3.57
CA ILE A 431 -19.33 19.19 3.51
C ILE A 431 -19.18 20.70 3.37
N HIS A 432 -18.22 21.29 4.09
CA HIS A 432 -17.93 22.71 3.93
C HIS A 432 -16.95 22.95 2.78
N TRP A 433 -17.06 24.13 2.17
CA TRP A 433 -16.09 24.63 1.19
C TRP A 433 -14.63 24.49 1.66
N GLY A 434 -14.36 24.79 2.94
CA GLY A 434 -13.02 24.69 3.52
C GLY A 434 -12.49 23.26 3.60
N ASP A 435 -13.36 22.26 3.72
CA ASP A 435 -12.98 20.85 3.72
C ASP A 435 -12.58 20.40 2.30
N ILE A 436 -13.33 20.83 1.29
CA ILE A 436 -13.01 20.55 -0.13
C ILE A 436 -11.69 21.24 -0.52
N PHE A 437 -11.49 22.50 -0.09
CA PHE A 437 -10.24 23.22 -0.31
C PHE A 437 -9.04 22.45 0.26
N ARG A 438 -9.14 22.03 1.54
CA ARG A 438 -8.10 21.27 2.22
C ARG A 438 -7.83 19.96 1.50
N HIS A 439 -8.87 19.20 1.20
CA HIS A 439 -8.74 17.88 0.56
C HIS A 439 -8.13 17.99 -0.84
N HIS A 440 -8.57 18.96 -1.66
CA HIS A 440 -7.99 19.19 -2.98
C HIS A 440 -6.50 19.55 -2.91
N PHE A 441 -6.11 20.34 -1.90
CA PHE A 441 -4.72 20.73 -1.67
C PHE A 441 -3.89 19.55 -1.15
N GLU A 442 -4.39 18.81 -0.17
CA GLU A 442 -3.75 17.61 0.39
C GLU A 442 -3.50 16.58 -0.70
N ARG A 443 -4.50 16.31 -1.54
CA ARG A 443 -4.39 15.40 -2.67
C ARG A 443 -3.23 15.76 -3.58
N LYS A 444 -3.04 17.05 -3.90
CA LYS A 444 -1.93 17.47 -4.76
C LYS A 444 -0.56 17.42 -4.09
N MET A 445 -0.54 17.52 -2.76
CA MET A 445 0.67 17.44 -1.96
C MET A 445 1.13 15.99 -1.82
N PHE A 446 0.26 15.10 -1.33
CA PHE A 446 0.65 13.77 -0.83
C PHE A 446 0.09 12.59 -1.61
N PHE A 447 -1.08 12.71 -2.26
CA PHE A 447 -1.71 11.55 -2.91
C PHE A 447 -1.41 11.46 -4.40
N ALA A 448 -1.42 12.59 -5.11
CA ALA A 448 -1.23 12.63 -6.55
C ALA A 448 0.24 12.33 -6.93
N PRO A 449 0.49 11.34 -7.81
CA PRO A 449 1.84 10.96 -8.20
C PRO A 449 2.67 12.12 -8.72
N ARG A 450 3.94 12.14 -8.31
CA ARG A 450 4.96 13.03 -8.85
C ARG A 450 6.25 12.29 -9.05
N ASN A 451 6.38 11.70 -10.23
CA ASN A 451 7.46 10.78 -10.48
C ASN A 451 8.79 11.51 -10.69
N VAL A 452 9.80 11.15 -9.89
CA VAL A 452 11.21 11.53 -10.10
C VAL A 452 11.91 10.49 -10.95
N THR A 453 11.60 9.21 -10.71
CA THR A 453 12.14 8.08 -11.47
C THR A 453 11.05 7.06 -11.75
N LEU A 454 11.15 6.39 -12.90
CA LEU A 454 10.12 5.49 -13.43
C LEU A 454 10.64 4.06 -13.53
N LEU A 455 9.73 3.10 -13.37
CA LEU A 455 10.02 1.67 -13.48
C LEU A 455 10.54 1.32 -14.88
N LYS A 456 9.90 1.84 -15.92
CA LYS A 456 10.26 1.62 -17.33
C LYS A 456 11.65 2.14 -17.74
N ASP A 457 12.28 2.96 -16.90
CA ASP A 457 13.60 3.57 -17.16
C ASP A 457 14.64 3.07 -16.13
N THR A 458 14.39 1.93 -15.50
CA THR A 458 15.27 1.41 -14.44
C THR A 458 16.58 0.89 -15.00
N VAL A 459 17.68 1.31 -14.37
CA VAL A 459 19.04 0.87 -14.69
C VAL A 459 19.68 0.31 -13.42
N TYR A 460 19.91 -1.00 -13.40
CA TYR A 460 20.47 -1.72 -12.25
C TYR A 460 22.00 -1.62 -12.14
N ASN A 461 22.70 -1.00 -13.10
CA ASN A 461 24.16 -0.81 -13.07
C ASN A 461 24.96 -2.13 -12.99
N PHE A 462 24.58 -3.12 -13.81
CA PHE A 462 25.32 -4.36 -14.03
C PHE A 462 26.61 -4.12 -14.82
N ASN A 463 27.62 -3.54 -14.15
CA ASN A 463 28.76 -2.90 -14.78
C ASN A 463 30.02 -3.78 -14.88
N LYS A 464 30.07 -4.98 -14.28
CA LYS A 464 31.27 -5.81 -14.40
C LYS A 464 31.38 -6.35 -15.84
N PRO A 465 32.60 -6.53 -16.38
CA PRO A 465 32.80 -7.07 -17.73
C PRO A 465 32.06 -8.41 -17.94
N THR A 466 32.03 -9.27 -16.92
CA THR A 466 31.39 -10.59 -16.92
C THR A 466 29.86 -10.57 -16.85
N GLU A 467 29.23 -9.40 -16.70
CA GLU A 467 27.78 -9.26 -16.45
C GLU A 467 26.98 -8.92 -17.71
N GLN A 468 27.42 -9.39 -18.88
CA GLN A 468 26.71 -9.15 -20.14
C GLN A 468 25.28 -9.66 -20.11
N THR A 469 25.09 -10.90 -19.63
CA THR A 469 23.76 -11.50 -19.50
C THR A 469 22.84 -10.68 -18.59
N LEU A 470 23.35 -10.17 -17.47
CA LEU A 470 22.55 -9.31 -16.57
C LEU A 470 22.12 -7.99 -17.25
N ARG A 471 22.99 -7.39 -18.07
CA ARG A 471 22.63 -6.19 -18.84
C ARG A 471 21.57 -6.47 -19.89
N GLU A 472 21.68 -7.60 -20.59
CA GLU A 472 20.69 -8.06 -21.57
C GLU A 472 19.33 -8.33 -20.90
N LEU A 473 19.32 -9.00 -19.74
CA LEU A 473 18.12 -9.22 -18.94
C LEU A 473 17.42 -7.91 -18.56
N ASN A 474 18.16 -6.87 -18.20
CA ASN A 474 17.55 -5.55 -17.94
C ASN A 474 16.86 -4.99 -19.20
N ILE A 475 17.50 -5.10 -20.37
CA ILE A 475 16.91 -4.62 -21.64
C ILE A 475 15.62 -5.39 -21.96
N TYR A 476 15.61 -6.71 -21.75
CA TYR A 476 14.41 -7.52 -21.96
C TYR A 476 13.31 -7.18 -20.97
N PHE A 477 13.65 -7.00 -19.68
CA PHE A 477 12.68 -6.59 -18.66
C PHE A 477 11.93 -5.31 -19.05
N LEU A 478 12.63 -4.28 -19.52
CA LEU A 478 11.97 -3.03 -19.93
C LEU A 478 11.03 -3.23 -21.14
N LYS A 479 11.35 -4.15 -22.04
CA LYS A 479 10.45 -4.53 -23.16
C LYS A 479 9.27 -5.36 -22.68
N ASP A 480 9.50 -6.27 -21.75
CA ASP A 480 8.47 -7.14 -21.19
C ASP A 480 7.45 -6.32 -20.40
N LEU A 481 7.87 -5.30 -19.65
CA LEU A 481 6.94 -4.34 -19.02
C LEU A 481 6.02 -3.66 -20.05
N GLN A 482 6.57 -3.20 -21.17
CA GLN A 482 5.77 -2.59 -22.24
C GLN A 482 4.82 -3.59 -22.92
N LYS A 483 5.23 -4.85 -23.01
CA LYS A 483 4.39 -5.93 -23.53
C LYS A 483 3.25 -6.22 -22.57
N THR A 484 3.52 -6.31 -21.27
CA THR A 484 2.53 -6.53 -20.21
C THR A 484 1.43 -5.48 -20.25
N GLU A 485 1.77 -4.19 -20.34
CA GLU A 485 0.76 -3.12 -20.47
C GLU A 485 -0.14 -3.30 -21.70
N LYS A 486 0.45 -3.65 -22.85
CA LYS A 486 -0.29 -3.84 -24.12
C LYS A 486 -1.20 -5.08 -24.11
N GLU A 487 -0.87 -6.06 -23.30
CA GLU A 487 -1.56 -7.35 -23.23
C GLU A 487 -2.48 -7.47 -22.01
N LEU A 488 -2.67 -6.39 -21.23
CA LEU A 488 -3.64 -6.35 -20.14
C LEU A 488 -5.04 -6.74 -20.64
N THR A 489 -5.64 -7.71 -19.95
CA THR A 489 -7.01 -8.18 -20.22
C THR A 489 -8.07 -7.42 -19.43
N VAL A 490 -7.63 -6.52 -18.55
CA VAL A 490 -8.45 -5.70 -17.65
C VAL A 490 -8.11 -4.22 -17.84
N TYR A 491 -8.87 -3.34 -17.18
CA TYR A 491 -8.60 -1.91 -17.19
C TYR A 491 -7.17 -1.58 -16.77
N ASN A 492 -6.55 -0.62 -17.46
CA ASN A 492 -5.23 -0.12 -17.11
C ASN A 492 -5.34 0.95 -16.02
N TYR A 493 -5.16 0.55 -14.77
CA TYR A 493 -5.31 1.43 -13.61
C TYR A 493 -4.20 2.47 -13.47
N ILE A 494 -3.02 2.23 -14.04
CA ILE A 494 -1.95 3.22 -14.10
C ILE A 494 -1.08 2.98 -15.35
N PRO A 495 -0.88 4.00 -16.21
CA PRO A 495 0.02 3.87 -17.34
C PRO A 495 1.45 3.53 -16.90
N LEU A 496 2.16 2.69 -17.64
CA LEU A 496 3.54 2.29 -17.35
C LEU A 496 4.49 3.49 -17.23
N ASP A 497 4.21 4.58 -17.95
CA ASP A 497 4.97 5.83 -17.85
C ASP A 497 4.69 6.67 -16.59
N GLN A 498 3.73 6.24 -15.76
CA GLN A 498 3.42 6.80 -14.45
C GLN A 498 3.84 5.88 -13.30
N ILE A 499 4.30 4.66 -13.56
CA ILE A 499 4.75 3.75 -12.50
C ILE A 499 6.13 4.18 -11.99
N SER A 500 6.18 4.64 -10.74
CA SER A 500 7.43 4.93 -10.04
C SER A 500 8.24 3.66 -9.83
N ARG A 501 9.58 3.73 -9.91
CA ARG A 501 10.39 2.56 -9.56
C ARG A 501 10.57 2.36 -8.05
N SER A 502 10.34 3.39 -7.25
CA SER A 502 10.42 3.37 -5.78
C SER A 502 9.33 4.26 -5.18
N ILE A 503 9.16 4.18 -3.87
CA ILE A 503 8.30 5.10 -3.11
C ILE A 503 8.91 6.51 -3.14
N GLN A 504 8.16 7.47 -3.70
CA GLN A 504 8.67 8.83 -3.96
C GLN A 504 7.66 9.97 -3.77
N TYR A 505 6.47 9.71 -3.24
CA TYR A 505 5.49 10.74 -2.85
C TYR A 505 4.83 10.38 -1.54
#